data_AF-A0A7Y3HP44-F1
#
_entry.id   AF-A0A7Y3HP44-F1
#
_cell.length_a   1.000
_cell.length_b   1.000
_cell.length_c   1.000
_cell.angle_alpha   90.00
_cell.angle_beta   90.00
_cell.angle_gamma   90.00
#
_symmetry.space_group_name_H-M   'P 1'
#
loop_
_entity.id
_entity.type
_entity.pdbx_description
1 polymer ?
#
loop_
_entity_poly.entity_id
_entity_poly.type
_entity_poly.pdbx_seq_one_letter_code
_entity_poly.pdbx_strand_id
1 'polypeptide(L)'
;IFLNSIKLDLECQNLSVQNKPLTLFETMHVFKNAMLNVGMRFHSVVFQTMLNGNNIILDYTEPDKGKIGGFISDVDGNSFYQNRYINLQNMEALDISITDDINENKSFEVDLNKLKEKTAIYHSLDNYLS
;
A
#
# COMPACT_ATOMS: atom_id res chain seq x y z
N ILE A 1 -0.56 -23.63 1.71
CA ILE A 1 -0.69 -24.65 0.63
C ILE A 1 -1.05 -23.97 -0.69
N PHE A 2 -2.19 -23.29 -0.79
CA PHE A 2 -2.67 -22.62 -2.01
C PHE A 2 -1.59 -21.89 -2.86
N LEU A 3 -0.85 -20.94 -2.27
CA LEU A 3 0.18 -20.20 -3.02
C LEU A 3 1.35 -21.06 -3.52
N ASN A 4 1.73 -22.11 -2.78
CA ASN A 4 2.76 -23.04 -3.24
C ASN A 4 2.26 -23.89 -4.40
N SER A 5 0.98 -24.28 -4.41
CA SER A 5 0.37 -25.00 -5.53
C SER A 5 0.43 -24.15 -6.80
N ILE A 6 0.01 -22.88 -6.73
CA ILE A 6 0.12 -21.94 -7.86
C ILE A 6 1.57 -21.83 -8.35
N LYS A 7 2.55 -21.72 -7.43
CA LYS A 7 3.96 -21.67 -7.81
C LYS A 7 4.42 -22.93 -8.56
N LEU A 8 3.97 -24.11 -8.12
CA LEU A 8 4.32 -25.38 -8.76
C LEU A 8 3.68 -25.49 -10.14
N ASP A 9 2.40 -25.13 -10.26
CA ASP A 9 1.65 -25.20 -11.52
C ASP A 9 2.21 -24.24 -12.58
N LEU A 10 2.72 -23.08 -12.17
CA LEU A 10 3.32 -22.09 -13.07
C LEU A 10 4.75 -22.40 -13.50
N GLU A 11 5.43 -23.36 -12.83
CA GLU A 11 6.84 -23.73 -13.06
C GLU A 11 7.81 -22.52 -13.15
N CYS A 12 7.50 -21.45 -12.42
CA CYS A 12 8.17 -20.16 -12.56
C CYS A 12 9.39 -20.06 -11.63
N GLN A 13 10.60 -20.00 -12.20
CA GLN A 13 11.84 -20.05 -11.43
C GLN A 13 12.11 -18.79 -10.58
N ASN A 14 11.64 -17.62 -11.03
CA ASN A 14 11.81 -16.35 -10.31
C ASN A 14 10.66 -16.05 -9.34
N LEU A 15 9.78 -17.02 -9.07
CA LEU A 15 8.70 -16.89 -8.10
C LEU A 15 9.09 -17.50 -6.76
N SER A 16 8.85 -16.79 -5.66
CA SER A 16 9.05 -17.31 -4.31
C SER A 16 7.78 -17.10 -3.47
N VAL A 17 7.52 -18.05 -2.57
CA VAL A 17 6.41 -17.98 -1.63
C VAL A 17 6.98 -17.92 -0.23
N GLN A 18 6.67 -16.85 0.49
CA GLN A 18 7.07 -16.68 1.89
C GLN A 18 6.20 -17.57 2.78
N ASN A 19 6.75 -18.72 3.21
CA ASN A 19 6.02 -19.68 4.04
C ASN A 19 6.23 -19.46 5.55
N LYS A 20 7.41 -18.97 5.94
CA LYS A 20 7.71 -18.64 7.33
C LYS A 20 7.25 -17.21 7.63
N PRO A 21 6.49 -16.94 8.69
CA PRO A 21 6.20 -15.57 9.08
C PRO A 21 7.50 -14.78 9.29
N LEU A 22 7.59 -13.63 8.66
CA LEU A 22 8.67 -12.67 8.88
C LEU A 22 8.41 -11.90 10.17
N THR A 23 9.48 -11.46 10.81
CA THR A 23 9.39 -10.41 11.84
C THR A 23 8.90 -9.11 11.21
N LEU A 24 8.47 -8.16 12.06
CA LEU A 24 8.08 -6.84 11.59
C LEU A 24 9.23 -6.15 10.85
N PHE A 25 10.45 -6.22 11.39
CA PHE A 25 11.64 -5.64 10.77
C PHE A 25 11.91 -6.23 9.38
N GLU A 26 11.91 -7.56 9.26
CA GLU A 26 12.12 -8.24 7.97
C GLU A 26 11.02 -7.88 6.96
N THR A 27 9.76 -7.82 7.40
CA THR A 27 8.63 -7.43 6.54
C THR A 27 8.82 -6.00 6.00
N MET A 28 9.15 -5.05 6.88
CA MET A 28 9.42 -3.67 6.49
C MET A 28 10.63 -3.56 5.56
N HIS A 29 11.67 -4.36 5.81
CA HIS A 29 12.86 -4.42 4.96
C HIS A 29 12.52 -4.93 3.55
N VAL A 30 11.67 -5.96 3.43
CA VAL A 30 11.18 -6.45 2.13
C VAL A 30 10.41 -5.36 1.40
N PHE A 31 9.46 -4.70 2.06
CA PHE A 31 8.68 -3.64 1.42
C PHE A 31 9.54 -2.47 0.96
N LYS A 32 10.47 -2.02 1.80
CA LYS A 32 11.39 -0.91 1.49
C LYS A 32 12.20 -1.17 0.22
N ASN A 33 12.75 -2.38 0.08
CA ASN A 33 13.72 -2.70 -0.98
C ASN A 33 13.10 -3.32 -2.24
N ALA A 34 11.78 -3.56 -2.26
CA ALA A 34 11.11 -4.06 -3.46
C ALA A 34 11.12 -3.00 -4.57
N MET A 35 11.28 -3.43 -5.83
CA MET A 35 11.14 -2.53 -6.99
C MET A 35 9.72 -1.93 -7.07
N LEU A 36 8.72 -2.77 -6.77
CA LEU A 36 7.31 -2.41 -6.70
C LEU A 36 6.66 -3.26 -5.61
N ASN A 37 5.74 -2.66 -4.86
CA ASN A 37 4.86 -3.39 -3.97
C ASN A 37 3.43 -3.44 -4.50
N VAL A 38 2.75 -4.58 -4.31
CA VAL A 38 1.30 -4.67 -4.52
C VAL A 38 0.67 -5.05 -3.18
N GLY A 39 -0.25 -4.22 -2.71
CA GLY A 39 -0.82 -4.35 -1.37
C GLY A 39 -2.34 -4.25 -1.40
N MET A 40 -3.00 -5.18 -0.70
CA MET A 40 -4.45 -5.14 -0.54
C MET A 40 -4.89 -4.91 0.91
N ARG A 41 -4.05 -5.27 1.89
CA ARG A 41 -4.39 -5.15 3.31
C ARG A 41 -3.93 -3.81 3.86
N PHE A 42 -4.78 -3.16 4.66
CA PHE A 42 -4.52 -1.83 5.22
C PHE A 42 -3.10 -1.59 5.74
N HIS A 43 -2.61 -2.40 6.68
CA HIS A 43 -1.26 -2.19 7.24
C HIS A 43 -0.15 -2.39 6.21
N SER A 44 -0.32 -3.32 5.26
CA SER A 44 0.64 -3.51 4.17
C SER A 44 0.69 -2.27 3.29
N VAL A 45 -0.47 -1.70 2.93
CA VAL A 45 -0.55 -0.46 2.15
C VAL A 45 0.15 0.68 2.89
N VAL A 46 -0.14 0.87 4.18
CA VAL A 46 0.52 1.92 4.99
C VAL A 46 2.04 1.77 4.95
N PHE A 47 2.57 0.57 5.20
CA PHE A 47 4.02 0.38 5.20
C PHE A 47 4.65 0.50 3.81
N GLN A 48 3.99 -0.02 2.77
CA GLN A 48 4.49 0.08 1.40
C GLN A 48 4.53 1.54 0.93
N THR A 49 3.48 2.33 1.21
CA THR A 49 3.41 3.76 0.93
C THR A 49 4.51 4.54 1.68
N MET A 50 4.70 4.26 2.97
CA MET A 50 5.62 5.04 3.82
C MET A 50 7.10 4.67 3.63
N LEU A 51 7.41 3.40 3.32
CA LEU A 51 8.79 2.90 3.27
C LEU A 51 9.39 2.87 1.88
N ASN A 52 8.56 2.76 0.85
CA ASN A 52 8.98 2.60 -0.54
C ASN A 52 8.29 3.61 -1.47
N GLY A 53 6.99 3.81 -1.31
CA GLY A 53 6.20 4.77 -2.08
C GLY A 53 5.91 4.34 -3.52
N ASN A 54 6.60 3.34 -4.07
CA ASN A 54 6.26 2.74 -5.36
C ASN A 54 5.38 1.50 -5.14
N ASN A 55 4.08 1.71 -4.99
CA ASN A 55 3.14 0.63 -4.76
C ASN A 55 1.81 0.79 -5.52
N ILE A 56 1.21 -0.35 -5.86
CA ILE A 56 -0.16 -0.48 -6.35
C ILE A 56 -1.04 -0.95 -5.19
N ILE A 57 -2.20 -0.34 -5.06
CA ILE A 57 -3.16 -0.58 -4.00
C ILE A 57 -4.38 -1.28 -4.59
N LEU A 58 -4.67 -2.47 -4.07
CA LEU A 58 -5.86 -3.24 -4.40
C LEU A 58 -6.83 -3.19 -3.21
N ASP A 59 -7.68 -2.18 -3.16
CA ASP A 59 -8.65 -2.02 -2.08
C ASP A 59 -9.86 -2.94 -2.29
N TYR A 60 -9.95 -3.98 -1.47
CA TYR A 60 -11.10 -4.89 -1.44
C TYR A 60 -12.23 -4.43 -0.51
N THR A 61 -12.05 -3.31 0.18
CA THR A 61 -13.01 -2.77 1.14
C THR A 61 -14.10 -1.93 0.45
N GLU A 62 -15.19 -1.68 1.19
CA GLU A 62 -16.31 -0.89 0.68
C GLU A 62 -15.83 0.51 0.24
N PRO A 63 -16.21 0.95 -0.98
CA PRO A 63 -15.91 2.31 -1.45
C PRO A 63 -16.35 3.36 -0.43
N ASP A 64 -15.58 4.44 -0.30
CA ASP A 64 -15.87 5.63 0.54
C ASP A 64 -15.99 5.40 2.05
N LYS A 65 -15.96 4.15 2.52
CA LYS A 65 -15.96 3.78 3.95
C LYS A 65 -14.71 2.99 4.34
N GLY A 66 -13.91 2.59 3.35
CA GLY A 66 -12.69 1.82 3.49
C GLY A 66 -11.59 2.57 4.21
N LYS A 67 -10.88 1.88 5.12
CA LYS A 67 -9.69 2.43 5.80
C LYS A 67 -8.57 2.78 4.83
N ILE A 68 -8.47 2.04 3.72
CA ILE A 68 -7.43 2.26 2.70
C ILE A 68 -7.74 3.53 1.91
N GLY A 69 -8.95 3.65 1.35
CA GLY A 69 -9.39 4.89 0.70
C GLY A 69 -9.27 6.12 1.60
N GLY A 70 -9.71 6.02 2.87
CA GLY A 70 -9.53 7.10 3.85
C GLY A 70 -8.06 7.50 4.05
N PHE A 71 -7.19 6.53 4.28
CA PHE A 71 -5.75 6.79 4.41
C PHE A 71 -5.15 7.47 3.17
N ILE A 72 -5.48 7.01 1.96
CA ILE A 72 -4.97 7.63 0.73
C ILE A 72 -5.50 9.05 0.56
N SER A 73 -6.79 9.31 0.86
CA SER A 73 -7.33 10.67 0.87
C SER A 73 -6.62 11.59 1.86
N ASP A 74 -6.09 11.02 2.95
CA ASP A 74 -5.39 11.78 3.96
C ASP A 74 -3.99 12.20 3.53
N VAL A 75 -3.26 11.32 2.85
CA VAL A 75 -1.84 11.48 2.52
C VAL A 75 -1.59 11.94 1.08
N ASP A 76 -2.40 11.53 0.11
CA ASP A 76 -2.17 11.81 -1.30
C ASP A 76 -2.73 13.17 -1.72
N GLY A 77 -1.93 14.22 -1.51
CA GLY A 77 -2.29 15.58 -1.91
C GLY A 77 -2.18 15.87 -3.42
N ASN A 78 -1.41 15.07 -4.16
CA ASN A 78 -1.01 15.37 -5.53
C ASN A 78 -1.54 14.36 -6.56
N SER A 79 -2.52 13.54 -6.15
CA SER A 79 -3.13 12.51 -7.01
C SER A 79 -2.12 11.48 -7.54
N PHE A 80 -1.07 11.18 -6.77
CA PHE A 80 -0.06 10.18 -7.13
C PHE A 80 -0.70 8.80 -7.33
N TYR A 81 -1.70 8.46 -6.52
CA TYR A 81 -2.37 7.17 -6.55
C TYR A 81 -3.55 7.10 -7.53
N GLN A 82 -3.85 8.15 -8.30
CA GLN A 82 -4.99 8.17 -9.23
C GLN A 82 -5.01 6.95 -10.18
N ASN A 83 -3.83 6.55 -10.67
CA ASN A 83 -3.66 5.39 -11.56
C ASN A 83 -2.99 4.20 -10.87
N ARG A 84 -2.97 4.17 -9.53
CA ARG A 84 -2.32 3.13 -8.72
C ARG A 84 -3.22 2.59 -7.61
N TYR A 85 -4.39 3.18 -7.42
CA TYR A 85 -5.41 2.74 -6.49
C TYR A 85 -6.57 2.11 -7.26
N ILE A 86 -6.84 0.86 -6.95
CA ILE A 86 -7.91 0.07 -7.56
C ILE A 86 -8.85 -0.38 -6.46
N ASN A 87 -10.14 -0.03 -6.56
CA ASN A 87 -11.16 -0.62 -5.69
C ASN A 87 -11.78 -1.85 -6.37
N LEU A 88 -11.60 -3.03 -5.78
CA LEU A 88 -12.01 -4.32 -6.34
C LEU A 88 -13.54 -4.56 -6.29
N GLN A 89 -14.31 -3.79 -5.50
CA GLN A 89 -15.77 -3.93 -5.42
C GLN A 89 -16.48 -3.23 -6.58
N ASN A 90 -15.84 -2.22 -7.18
CA ASN A 90 -16.42 -1.39 -8.23
C ASN A 90 -16.05 -1.86 -9.65
N MET A 91 -15.46 -3.05 -9.80
CA MET A 91 -14.96 -3.53 -11.08
C MET A 91 -15.66 -4.79 -11.53
N GLU A 92 -15.93 -4.87 -12.83
CA GLU A 92 -16.34 -6.12 -13.47
C GLU A 92 -15.14 -7.05 -13.73
N ALA A 93 -13.97 -6.47 -14.04
CA ALA A 93 -12.72 -7.18 -14.26
C ALA A 93 -11.50 -6.33 -13.85
N LEU A 94 -10.44 -6.99 -13.39
CA LEU A 94 -9.15 -6.35 -13.09
C LEU A 94 -8.33 -6.20 -14.36
N ASP A 95 -8.00 -4.97 -14.72
CA ASP A 95 -7.02 -4.68 -15.77
C ASP A 95 -5.60 -4.70 -15.18
N ILE A 96 -4.80 -5.67 -15.63
CA ILE A 96 -3.42 -5.88 -15.14
C ILE A 96 -2.43 -4.94 -15.83
N SER A 97 -2.82 -4.24 -16.91
CA SER A 97 -1.97 -3.24 -17.58
C SER A 97 -1.63 -2.03 -16.70
N ILE A 98 -2.20 -1.93 -15.50
CA ILE A 98 -1.80 -0.93 -14.48
C ILE A 98 -0.30 -1.00 -14.12
N THR A 99 0.36 -2.12 -14.42
CA THR A 99 1.82 -2.26 -14.26
C THR A 99 2.63 -1.49 -15.30
N ASP A 100 2.01 -0.93 -16.34
CA ASP A 100 2.75 -0.24 -17.41
C ASP A 100 3.25 1.16 -16.98
N ASP A 101 2.69 1.75 -15.92
CA ASP A 101 3.22 2.98 -15.27
C ASP A 101 4.30 2.65 -14.21
N ILE A 102 4.83 1.43 -14.13
CA ILE A 102 5.96 1.13 -13.24
C ILE A 102 7.20 1.89 -13.75
N ASN A 103 7.57 2.94 -13.03
CA ASN A 103 8.80 3.67 -13.24
C ASN A 103 9.61 3.61 -11.94
N GLU A 104 10.81 3.03 -11.99
CA GLU A 104 11.72 2.89 -10.84
C GLU A 104 12.06 4.24 -10.20
N ASN A 105 11.88 5.35 -10.93
CA ASN A 105 12.15 6.71 -10.45
C ASN A 105 10.90 7.42 -9.91
N LYS A 106 9.74 6.76 -9.84
CA LYS A 106 8.47 7.35 -9.40
C LYS A 106 8.01 6.70 -8.10
N SER A 107 8.30 7.36 -6.98
CA SER A 107 7.87 6.98 -5.64
C SER A 107 6.98 8.06 -5.03
N PHE A 108 5.96 7.64 -4.27
CA PHE A 108 5.21 8.55 -3.43
C PHE A 108 6.12 9.15 -2.35
N GLU A 109 6.09 10.47 -2.20
CA GLU A 109 6.75 11.17 -1.10
C GLU A 109 5.70 11.65 -0.11
N VAL A 110 5.86 11.23 1.14
CA VAL A 110 4.95 11.58 2.22
C VAL A 110 5.18 13.04 2.62
N ASP A 111 4.13 13.86 2.53
CA ASP A 111 4.16 15.23 3.05
C ASP A 111 4.06 15.24 4.59
N LEU A 112 5.23 15.31 5.24
CA LEU A 112 5.34 15.36 6.69
C LEU A 112 4.72 16.62 7.31
N ASN A 113 4.61 17.73 6.57
CA ASN A 113 4.01 18.96 7.11
C ASN A 113 2.50 18.81 7.20
N LYS A 114 1.86 18.30 6.15
CA LYS A 114 0.42 18.01 6.14
C LYS A 114 0.03 16.98 7.20
N LEU A 115 0.88 15.98 7.43
CA LEU A 115 0.71 15.03 8.54
C LEU A 115 0.78 15.71 9.91
N LYS A 116 1.79 16.56 10.13
CA LYS A 116 1.93 17.33 11.38
C LYS A 116 0.69 18.17 11.66
N GLU A 117 0.18 18.90 10.66
CA GLU A 117 -1.04 19.71 10.78
C GLU A 117 -2.24 18.88 11.24
N LYS A 118 -2.49 17.72 10.62
CA LYS A 118 -3.57 16.81 11.04
C LYS A 118 -3.37 16.27 12.45
N THR A 119 -2.13 15.94 12.82
CA THR A 119 -1.84 15.42 14.17
C THR A 119 -1.87 16.49 15.27
N ALA A 120 -1.72 17.77 14.92
CA ALA A 120 -1.72 18.88 15.89
C ALA A 120 -3.03 18.99 16.68
N ILE A 121 -4.15 18.53 16.10
CA ILE A 121 -5.46 18.48 16.79
C ILE A 121 -5.38 17.60 18.05
N TYR A 122 -4.65 16.48 18.01
CA TYR A 122 -4.50 15.60 19.18
C TYR A 122 -3.65 16.24 20.28
N HIS A 123 -2.60 16.97 19.92
CA HIS A 123 -1.79 17.72 20.91
C HIS A 123 -2.56 18.90 21.53
N SER A 124 -3.53 19.48 20.81
CA SER A 124 -4.39 20.52 21.36
C SER A 124 -5.43 19.98 22.36
N LEU A 125 -5.86 18.72 22.18
CA LEU A 125 -6.78 18.01 23.08
C LEU A 125 -6.09 17.58 24.38
N ASP A 126 -4.82 17.16 24.32
CA ASP A 126 -4.04 16.79 25.52
C ASP A 126 -3.89 17.98 26.48
N ASN A 127 -3.76 19.21 25.95
CA ASN A 127 -3.70 20.44 26.75
C ASN A 127 -5.07 20.89 27.32
N TYR A 128 -6.17 20.32 26.83
CA TYR A 128 -7.53 20.62 27.30
C TYR A 128 -8.04 19.61 28.35
N LEU A 129 -7.38 18.45 28.45
CA LEU A 129 -7.71 17.36 29.37
C LEU A 129 -6.73 17.24 30.55
N SER A 130 -5.72 18.10 30.61
CA SER A 130 -4.78 18.29 31.73
C SER A 130 -5.16 19.48 32.59
#